data_AF-A2FAK7-F1
#
_entry.id   AF-A2FAK7-F1
#
_cell.length_a   1.000
_cell.length_b   1.000
_cell.length_c   1.000
_cell.angle_alpha   90.00
_cell.angle_beta   90.00
_cell.angle_gamma   90.00
#
_symmetry.space_group_name_H-M   'P 1'
#
loop_
_entity.id
_entity.type
_entity.pdbx_description
1 polymer ?
#
loop_
_entity_poly.entity_id
_entity_poly.type
_entity_poly.pdbx_seq_one_letter_code
_entity_poly.pdbx_strand_id
1 'polypeptide(L)'
;MKVDITIVSGLTPDSHPSVLLTIDSDSYLFGIPAELPRIALNGFKIERIKQFFALTTNQDQMGGFLTSTIQFYIPKGNEMYATMPKTAYKCLFYGVMDSFDYKKVSSFSFADENIAITPIELSKSTAYGVSIKDAPGQFDIKKAKELKIHPGPLFGKLTNGETVTLEDGRVIKPSDVVGCPRKIGKMLFIYAY
;
A
#
# COMPACT_ATOMS: atom_id res chain seq x y z
N MET A 1 -3.72 2.36 12.88
CA MET A 1 -3.86 2.87 11.52
C MET A 1 -3.51 4.33 11.43
N LYS A 2 -2.23 4.58 11.17
CA LYS A 2 -1.65 5.86 10.78
C LYS A 2 -1.46 5.83 9.26
N VAL A 3 -1.84 6.92 8.59
CA VAL A 3 -1.66 7.09 7.15
C VAL A 3 -0.74 8.28 6.93
N ASP A 4 0.36 8.08 6.21
CA ASP A 4 1.32 9.12 5.84
C ASP A 4 1.51 9.14 4.33
N ILE A 5 1.67 10.33 3.75
CA ILE A 5 1.94 10.52 2.33
C ILE A 5 3.26 11.28 2.22
N THR A 6 4.24 10.68 1.57
CA THR A 6 5.56 11.26 1.37
C THR A 6 5.79 11.48 -0.12
N ILE A 7 6.09 12.71 -0.51
CA ILE A 7 6.57 13.02 -1.86
C ILE A 7 8.01 12.53 -1.93
N VAL A 8 8.26 11.49 -2.72
CA VAL A 8 9.60 10.89 -2.90
C VAL A 8 10.44 11.74 -3.82
N SER A 9 9.83 12.22 -4.91
CA SER A 9 10.44 13.12 -5.88
C SER A 9 9.38 14.05 -6.47
N GLY A 10 9.79 15.28 -6.76
CA GLY A 10 8.99 16.25 -7.51
C GLY A 10 9.46 16.38 -8.95
N LEU A 11 8.78 17.22 -9.74
CA LEU A 11 9.21 17.55 -11.10
C LEU A 11 10.36 18.56 -11.07
N THR A 12 11.51 18.16 -11.59
CA THR A 12 12.69 19.00 -11.81
C THR A 12 13.31 18.61 -13.17
N PRO A 13 14.35 19.31 -13.67
CA PRO A 13 15.05 18.87 -14.88
C PRO A 13 15.60 17.43 -14.82
N ASP A 14 15.90 16.94 -13.61
CA ASP A 14 16.54 15.63 -13.39
C ASP A 14 15.67 14.64 -12.59
N SER A 15 14.42 15.01 -12.30
CA SER A 15 13.53 14.15 -11.52
C SER A 15 12.07 14.31 -11.91
N HIS A 16 11.32 13.23 -11.70
CA HIS A 16 9.91 13.16 -12.02
C HIS A 16 9.10 12.80 -10.77
N PRO A 17 7.81 13.17 -10.74
CA PRO A 17 6.95 12.91 -9.59
C PRO A 17 6.91 11.43 -9.18
N SER A 18 7.07 11.17 -7.89
CA SER A 18 6.81 9.87 -7.26
C SER A 18 6.30 10.09 -5.83
N VAL A 19 5.34 9.28 -5.40
CA VAL A 19 4.69 9.40 -4.09
C VAL A 19 4.66 8.06 -3.38
N LEU A 20 5.01 8.07 -2.10
CA LEU A 20 4.93 6.93 -1.20
C LEU A 20 3.74 7.13 -0.26
N LEU A 21 2.78 6.21 -0.32
CA LEU A 21 1.72 6.09 0.67
C LEU A 21 2.14 5.06 1.71
N THR A 22 2.23 5.44 2.97
CA THR A 22 2.54 4.54 4.08
C THR A 22 1.33 4.37 4.98
N ILE A 23 0.97 3.12 5.26
CA ILE A 23 -0.09 2.77 6.21
C ILE A 23 0.53 1.86 7.27
N ASP A 24 0.61 2.37 8.49
CA ASP A 24 1.33 1.74 9.61
C ASP A 24 2.78 1.35 9.22
N SER A 25 3.07 0.08 8.93
CA SER A 25 4.40 -0.38 8.48
C SER A 25 4.54 -0.60 6.97
N ASP A 26 3.42 -0.70 6.27
CA ASP A 26 3.38 -1.06 4.86
C ASP A 26 3.41 0.18 3.98
N SER A 27 4.01 0.05 2.80
CA SER A 27 4.13 1.18 1.87
C SER A 27 3.76 0.81 0.44
N TYR A 28 3.25 1.79 -0.29
CA TYR A 28 2.75 1.68 -1.65
C TYR A 28 3.35 2.82 -2.46
N LEU A 29 4.09 2.49 -3.53
CA LEU A 29 4.80 3.50 -4.31
C LEU A 29 4.08 3.77 -5.63
N PHE A 30 3.80 5.04 -5.91
CA PHE A 30 3.17 5.52 -7.14
C PHE A 30 4.18 6.30 -7.97
N GLY A 31 4.46 5.81 -9.19
CA GLY A 31 5.50 6.37 -10.08
C GLY A 31 6.88 5.77 -9.79
N ILE A 32 7.58 5.34 -10.85
CA ILE A 32 8.86 4.62 -10.75
C ILE A 32 9.90 5.25 -11.68
N PRO A 33 10.26 6.52 -11.44
CA PRO A 33 11.11 7.27 -12.35
C PRO A 33 12.58 6.80 -12.28
N ALA A 34 13.37 7.13 -13.30
CA ALA A 34 14.74 6.62 -13.48
C ALA A 34 15.67 6.87 -12.28
N GLU A 35 15.44 7.94 -11.55
CA GLU A 35 16.21 8.36 -10.39
C GLU A 35 15.80 7.68 -9.07
N LEU A 36 14.69 6.93 -9.04
CA LEU A 36 14.16 6.29 -7.84
C LEU A 36 15.19 5.40 -7.11
N PRO A 37 15.97 4.51 -7.79
CA PRO A 37 17.08 3.78 -7.18
C PRO A 37 18.04 4.63 -6.34
N ARG A 38 18.41 5.80 -6.87
CA ARG A 38 19.34 6.74 -6.24
C ARG A 38 18.71 7.41 -5.02
N ILE A 39 17.43 7.77 -5.12
CA ILE A 39 16.68 8.37 -4.00
C ILE A 39 16.48 7.35 -2.88
N ALA A 40 16.20 6.09 -3.23
CA ALA A 40 15.95 5.02 -2.28
C ALA A 40 17.16 4.73 -1.37
N LEU A 41 18.39 4.97 -1.83
CA LEU A 41 19.60 4.83 -1.02
C LEU A 41 19.61 5.71 0.26
N ASN A 42 18.91 6.84 0.24
CA ASN A 42 18.92 7.82 1.33
C ASN A 42 17.52 8.13 1.91
N GLY A 43 16.46 7.54 1.35
CA GLY A 43 15.09 7.98 1.61
C GLY A 43 14.25 7.02 2.45
N PHE A 44 13.90 5.87 1.88
CA PHE A 44 12.86 4.99 2.42
C PHE A 44 13.28 3.51 2.36
N LYS A 45 12.73 2.71 3.28
CA LYS A 45 12.99 1.28 3.37
C LYS A 45 12.22 0.53 2.28
N ILE A 46 12.95 0.11 1.24
CA ILE A 46 12.43 -0.62 0.08
C ILE A 46 11.69 -1.90 0.50
N GLU A 47 12.13 -2.56 1.57
CA GLU A 47 11.57 -3.82 2.08
C GLU A 47 10.12 -3.66 2.55
N ARG A 48 9.72 -2.44 2.93
CA ARG A 48 8.36 -2.12 3.38
C ARG A 48 7.38 -1.87 2.24
N ILE A 49 7.87 -1.71 1.01
CA ILE A 49 7.00 -1.48 -0.13
C ILE A 49 6.31 -2.79 -0.48
N LYS A 50 4.98 -2.87 -0.40
CA LYS A 50 4.24 -4.07 -0.84
C LYS A 50 4.01 -4.07 -2.34
N GLN A 51 3.65 -2.92 -2.89
CA GLN A 51 3.20 -2.80 -4.28
C GLN A 51 3.74 -1.52 -4.94
N PHE A 52 4.16 -1.66 -6.20
CA PHE A 52 4.51 -0.54 -7.08
C PHE A 52 3.37 -0.26 -8.07
N PHE A 53 3.08 1.01 -8.35
CA PHE A 53 2.04 1.45 -9.28
C PHE A 53 2.64 2.36 -10.35
N ALA A 54 2.75 1.87 -11.59
CA ALA A 54 3.23 2.67 -12.72
C ALA A 54 2.11 3.58 -13.25
N LEU A 55 2.38 4.88 -13.35
CA LEU A 55 1.39 5.90 -13.69
C LEU A 55 1.23 6.10 -15.22
N THR A 56 2.26 5.81 -16.00
CA THR A 56 2.26 5.94 -17.47
C THR A 56 3.28 4.97 -18.08
N THR A 57 3.29 4.83 -19.40
CA THR A 57 4.27 4.05 -20.15
C THR A 57 5.49 4.85 -20.62
N ASN A 58 5.53 6.15 -20.30
CA ASN A 58 6.65 7.01 -20.69
C ASN A 58 7.92 6.63 -19.92
N GLN A 59 9.06 6.77 -20.60
CA GLN A 59 10.38 6.44 -20.06
C GLN A 59 10.67 7.18 -18.75
N ASP A 60 10.23 8.43 -18.63
CA ASP A 60 10.38 9.27 -17.44
C ASP A 60 9.84 8.62 -16.15
N GLN A 61 8.76 7.85 -16.26
CA GLN A 61 8.03 7.27 -15.13
C GLN A 61 8.20 5.75 -14.99
N MET A 62 8.77 5.09 -16.01
CA MET A 62 9.04 3.66 -16.02
C MET A 62 10.54 3.32 -16.04
N GLY A 63 11.41 4.27 -16.34
CA GLY A 63 12.84 4.02 -16.53
C GLY A 63 13.54 3.49 -15.28
N GLY A 64 13.00 3.78 -14.09
CA GLY A 64 13.51 3.26 -12.84
C GLY A 64 13.09 1.81 -12.57
N PHE A 65 12.11 1.27 -13.29
CA PHE A 65 11.54 -0.04 -12.96
C PHE A 65 12.58 -1.15 -13.05
N LEU A 66 13.30 -1.29 -14.17
CA LEU A 66 14.28 -2.36 -14.33
C LEU A 66 15.43 -2.28 -13.32
N THR A 67 15.95 -1.08 -13.09
CA THR A 67 17.05 -0.85 -12.14
C THR A 67 16.59 -1.06 -10.70
N SER A 68 15.41 -0.55 -10.34
CA SER A 68 14.75 -0.83 -9.07
C SER A 68 14.48 -2.32 -8.89
N THR A 69 14.07 -3.02 -9.92
CA THR A 69 13.88 -4.48 -9.85
C THR A 69 15.16 -5.17 -9.43
N ILE A 70 16.30 -4.91 -10.09
CA ILE A 70 17.58 -5.54 -9.69
C ILE A 70 17.97 -5.14 -8.25
N GLN A 71 17.86 -3.86 -7.91
CA GLN A 71 18.26 -3.35 -6.59
C GLN A 71 17.35 -3.84 -5.46
N PHE A 72 16.05 -3.99 -5.72
CA PHE A 72 15.03 -4.26 -4.70
C PHE A 72 14.64 -5.73 -4.62
N TYR A 73 14.92 -6.52 -5.66
CA TYR A 73 14.61 -7.95 -5.71
C TYR A 73 15.37 -8.75 -4.65
N ILE A 74 16.66 -8.46 -4.44
CA ILE A 74 17.48 -9.18 -3.45
C ILE A 74 17.01 -8.88 -2.01
N PRO A 75 16.84 -7.61 -1.57
CA PRO A 75 16.34 -7.30 -0.23
C PRO A 75 14.94 -7.86 0.08
N LYS A 76 14.08 -8.01 -0.95
CA LYS A 76 12.72 -8.53 -0.80
C LYS A 76 12.60 -10.05 -0.85
N GLY A 77 13.72 -10.79 -0.87
CA GLY A 77 13.68 -12.24 -0.94
C GLY A 77 13.09 -12.77 -2.24
N ASN A 78 13.38 -12.08 -3.36
CA ASN A 78 12.99 -12.47 -4.72
C ASN A 78 11.50 -12.27 -5.07
N GLU A 79 10.74 -11.46 -4.32
CA GLU A 79 9.36 -11.11 -4.67
C GLU A 79 9.18 -9.60 -4.86
N MET A 80 8.65 -9.21 -6.03
CA MET A 80 8.30 -7.82 -6.34
C MET A 80 7.00 -7.79 -7.14
N TYR A 81 6.04 -7.00 -6.67
CA TYR A 81 4.71 -6.88 -7.27
C TYR A 81 4.49 -5.47 -7.82
N ALA A 82 4.04 -5.39 -9.08
CA ALA A 82 3.79 -4.13 -9.75
C ALA A 82 2.47 -4.14 -10.53
N THR A 83 1.75 -3.03 -10.48
CA THR A 83 0.56 -2.75 -11.28
C THR A 83 0.93 -1.70 -12.31
N MET A 84 0.59 -1.96 -13.59
CA MET A 84 0.99 -1.10 -14.70
C MET A 84 -0.05 -1.10 -15.82
N PRO A 85 -0.07 -0.08 -16.70
CA PRO A 85 -0.93 -0.07 -17.89
C PRO A 85 -0.70 -1.28 -18.80
N LYS A 86 -1.74 -1.73 -19.54
CA LYS A 86 -1.66 -2.89 -20.47
C LYS A 86 -0.49 -2.81 -21.45
N THR A 87 -0.23 -1.61 -21.97
CA THR A 87 0.82 -1.33 -22.96
C THR A 87 2.23 -1.37 -22.35
N ALA A 88 2.36 -1.09 -21.05
CA ALA A 88 3.63 -1.08 -20.31
C ALA A 88 4.34 -2.44 -20.35
N TYR A 89 3.54 -3.51 -20.28
CA TYR A 89 4.04 -4.88 -20.34
C TYR A 89 4.85 -5.10 -21.62
N LYS A 90 4.35 -4.66 -22.77
CA LYS A 90 5.07 -4.86 -24.04
C LYS A 90 6.46 -4.18 -24.06
N CYS A 91 6.63 -3.06 -23.35
CA CYS A 91 7.89 -2.31 -23.32
C CYS A 91 8.96 -2.95 -22.43
N LEU A 92 8.56 -3.63 -21.35
CA LEU A 92 9.49 -4.22 -20.38
C LEU A 92 10.02 -5.60 -20.80
N PHE A 93 9.28 -6.34 -21.63
CA PHE A 93 9.50 -7.77 -21.86
C PHE A 93 10.17 -8.12 -23.21
N TYR A 94 10.86 -7.18 -23.89
CA TYR A 94 11.60 -7.48 -25.13
C TYR A 94 12.97 -8.17 -24.93
N GLY A 95 13.09 -9.05 -23.93
CA GLY A 95 14.17 -10.06 -23.89
C GLY A 95 15.09 -10.09 -22.65
N VAL A 96 14.90 -9.23 -21.65
CA VAL A 96 15.79 -9.18 -20.46
C VAL A 96 15.26 -10.01 -19.27
N MET A 97 13.95 -10.27 -19.19
CA MET A 97 13.31 -10.80 -17.98
C MET A 97 12.89 -12.27 -18.05
N ASP A 98 13.14 -12.99 -19.15
CA ASP A 98 12.82 -14.44 -19.27
C ASP A 98 13.63 -15.31 -18.28
N SER A 99 14.64 -14.75 -17.61
CA SER A 99 15.52 -15.42 -16.65
C SER A 99 15.10 -15.25 -15.17
N PHE A 100 14.05 -14.50 -14.87
CA PHE A 100 13.56 -14.25 -13.52
C PHE A 100 12.14 -14.81 -13.35
N ASP A 101 11.87 -15.44 -12.20
CA ASP A 101 10.56 -16.00 -11.88
C ASP A 101 9.55 -14.89 -11.52
N TYR A 102 9.06 -14.16 -12.53
CA TYR A 102 8.00 -13.17 -12.37
C TYR A 102 6.63 -13.82 -12.51
N LYS A 103 5.87 -13.87 -11.40
CA LYS A 103 4.44 -14.17 -11.47
C LYS A 103 3.71 -13.06 -12.23
N LYS A 104 3.15 -13.41 -13.38
CA LYS A 104 2.29 -12.55 -14.20
C LYS A 104 1.05 -12.12 -13.37
N VAL A 105 1.07 -10.92 -12.80
CA VAL A 105 -0.09 -10.36 -12.10
C VAL A 105 -0.99 -9.65 -13.11
N SER A 106 -1.88 -10.42 -13.73
CA SER A 106 -2.94 -9.89 -14.59
C SER A 106 -4.20 -9.59 -13.77
N SER A 107 -4.18 -8.54 -12.96
CA SER A 107 -5.41 -7.92 -12.47
C SER A 107 -5.17 -6.43 -12.26
N PHE A 108 -5.86 -5.62 -13.05
CA PHE A 108 -5.77 -4.15 -13.02
C PHE A 108 -6.24 -3.56 -11.68
N SER A 109 -6.95 -4.35 -10.87
CA SER A 109 -7.26 -4.06 -9.47
C SER A 109 -6.23 -4.69 -8.53
N PHE A 110 -5.80 -3.92 -7.54
CA PHE A 110 -5.03 -4.41 -6.38
C PHE A 110 -5.86 -4.20 -5.12
N ALA A 111 -5.90 -5.18 -4.24
CA ALA A 111 -6.50 -5.00 -2.92
C ALA A 111 -5.79 -5.89 -1.89
N ASP A 112 -5.58 -5.32 -0.71
CA ASP A 112 -5.05 -6.02 0.45
C ASP A 112 -5.83 -5.59 1.71
N GLU A 113 -5.29 -5.90 2.89
CA GLU A 113 -5.85 -5.52 4.19
C GLU A 113 -5.90 -4.01 4.45
N ASN A 114 -5.09 -3.20 3.76
CA ASN A 114 -4.99 -1.76 3.99
C ASN A 114 -5.68 -0.93 2.91
N ILE A 115 -5.58 -1.32 1.64
CA ILE A 115 -6.07 -0.53 0.50
C ILE A 115 -6.81 -1.37 -0.54
N ALA A 116 -7.69 -0.71 -1.29
CA ALA A 116 -8.22 -1.20 -2.55
C ALA A 116 -7.99 -0.15 -3.65
N ILE A 117 -7.44 -0.58 -4.77
CA ILE A 117 -7.05 0.24 -5.91
C ILE A 117 -8.00 0.01 -7.07
N THR A 118 -8.52 1.11 -7.60
CA THR A 118 -9.30 1.15 -8.84
C THR A 118 -8.51 1.96 -9.88
N PRO A 119 -8.00 1.32 -10.95
CA PRO A 119 -7.35 2.04 -12.04
C PRO A 119 -8.39 2.82 -12.85
N ILE A 120 -8.01 4.00 -13.30
CA ILE A 120 -8.81 4.88 -14.15
C ILE A 120 -7.96 5.17 -15.38
N GLU A 121 -8.36 4.62 -16.52
CA GLU A 121 -7.69 4.85 -17.80
C GLU A 121 -7.92 6.31 -18.23
N LEU A 122 -6.82 7.02 -18.52
CA LEU A 122 -6.83 8.36 -19.10
C LEU A 122 -6.25 8.29 -20.53
N SER A 123 -6.33 9.40 -21.27
CA SER A 123 -5.88 9.43 -22.68
C SER A 123 -4.38 9.13 -22.87
N LYS A 124 -3.53 9.46 -21.90
CA LYS A 124 -2.05 9.30 -21.97
C LYS A 124 -1.43 8.62 -20.73
N SER A 125 -2.23 8.29 -19.73
CA SER A 125 -1.76 7.79 -18.44
C SER A 125 -2.84 6.96 -17.74
N THR A 126 -2.51 6.42 -16.57
CA THR A 126 -3.44 5.74 -15.68
C THR A 126 -3.43 6.45 -14.34
N ALA A 127 -4.61 6.88 -13.91
CA ALA A 127 -4.82 7.34 -12.54
C ALA A 127 -5.20 6.15 -11.65
N TYR A 128 -4.92 6.26 -10.35
CA TYR A 128 -5.27 5.24 -9.38
C TYR A 128 -6.14 5.84 -8.28
N GLY A 129 -7.41 5.43 -8.26
CA GLY A 129 -8.30 5.66 -7.13
C GLY A 129 -7.95 4.70 -6.00
N VAL A 130 -7.57 5.23 -4.85
CA VAL A 130 -7.15 4.47 -3.67
C VAL A 130 -8.22 4.60 -2.61
N SER A 131 -8.88 3.50 -2.27
CA SER A 131 -9.76 3.43 -1.10
C SER A 131 -8.98 2.82 0.05
N ILE A 132 -8.78 3.60 1.11
CA ILE A 132 -8.17 3.08 2.33
C ILE A 132 -9.24 2.34 3.12
N LYS A 133 -8.92 1.15 3.63
CA LYS A 133 -9.84 0.33 4.43
C LYS A 133 -10.20 1.05 5.73
N ASP A 134 -11.40 0.78 6.23
CA ASP A 134 -11.88 1.40 7.46
C ASP A 134 -11.02 0.93 8.63
N ALA A 135 -10.64 1.87 9.50
CA ALA A 135 -9.95 1.53 10.71
C ALA A 135 -10.96 0.99 11.74
N PRO A 136 -10.52 0.11 12.67
CA PRO A 136 -11.33 -0.28 13.80
C PRO A 136 -11.88 0.95 14.53
N GLY A 137 -13.09 0.79 15.07
CA GLY A 137 -13.70 1.81 15.93
C GLY A 137 -12.83 2.10 17.15
N GLN A 138 -13.08 3.24 17.79
CA GLN A 138 -12.38 3.55 19.03
C GLN A 138 -12.84 2.59 20.13
N PHE A 139 -11.87 2.05 20.88
CA PHE A 139 -12.15 1.22 22.05
C PHE A 139 -12.65 2.10 23.21
N ASP A 140 -13.83 1.79 23.73
CA ASP A 140 -14.48 2.48 24.84
C ASP A 140 -14.01 1.90 26.18
N ILE A 141 -13.01 2.57 26.76
CA ILE A 141 -12.42 2.19 28.06
C ILE A 141 -13.46 2.26 29.18
N LYS A 142 -14.46 3.14 29.10
CA LYS A 142 -15.47 3.27 30.16
C LYS A 142 -16.40 2.07 30.14
N LYS A 143 -16.94 1.70 28.98
CA LYS A 143 -17.76 0.49 28.82
C LYS A 143 -17.00 -0.78 29.19
N ALA A 144 -15.73 -0.89 28.79
CA ALA A 144 -14.90 -2.02 29.16
C ALA A 144 -14.73 -2.16 30.70
N LYS A 145 -14.57 -1.04 31.41
CA LYS A 145 -14.53 -1.02 32.88
C LYS A 145 -15.87 -1.39 33.51
N GLU A 146 -16.99 -0.89 32.97
CA GLU A 146 -18.34 -1.25 33.43
C GLU A 146 -18.61 -2.76 33.28
N LEU A 147 -18.12 -3.36 32.19
CA LEU A 147 -18.20 -4.80 31.94
C LEU A 147 -17.18 -5.64 32.72
N LYS A 148 -16.33 -5.01 33.54
CA LYS A 148 -15.24 -5.63 34.32
C LYS A 148 -14.20 -6.35 33.44
N ILE A 149 -13.92 -5.81 32.26
CA ILE A 149 -12.85 -6.32 31.39
C ILE A 149 -11.53 -5.72 31.85
N HIS A 150 -10.60 -6.57 32.29
CA HIS A 150 -9.29 -6.12 32.75
C HIS A 150 -8.44 -5.59 31.57
N PRO A 151 -7.70 -4.47 31.75
CA PRO A 151 -6.75 -3.99 30.76
C PRO A 151 -5.71 -5.06 30.44
N GLY A 152 -5.45 -5.28 29.15
CA GLY A 152 -4.48 -6.29 28.72
C GLY A 152 -4.81 -6.88 27.34
N PRO A 153 -4.37 -8.11 27.05
CA PRO A 153 -4.53 -8.74 25.74
C PRO A 153 -5.98 -8.81 25.24
N LEU A 154 -6.95 -8.87 26.16
CA LEU A 154 -8.38 -8.88 25.84
C LEU A 154 -8.85 -7.62 25.09
N PHE A 155 -8.26 -6.46 25.38
CA PHE A 155 -8.60 -5.22 24.68
C PHE A 155 -8.16 -5.29 23.21
N GLY A 156 -6.98 -5.86 22.96
CA GLY A 156 -6.46 -6.08 21.61
C GLY A 156 -7.37 -7.02 20.81
N LYS A 157 -7.73 -8.16 21.40
CA LYS A 157 -8.67 -9.12 20.78
C LYS A 157 -10.01 -8.47 20.40
N LEU A 158 -10.62 -7.75 21.35
CA LEU A 158 -11.89 -7.05 21.11
C LEU A 158 -11.74 -5.95 20.04
N THR A 159 -10.66 -5.18 20.06
CA THR A 159 -10.39 -4.15 19.04
C THR A 159 -10.17 -4.75 17.65
N ASN A 160 -9.61 -5.95 17.58
CA ASN A 160 -9.40 -6.71 16.34
C ASN A 160 -10.66 -7.42 15.83
N GLY A 161 -11.81 -7.27 16.52
CA GLY A 161 -13.06 -7.91 16.11
C GLY A 161 -13.23 -9.34 16.65
N GLU A 162 -12.36 -9.80 17.54
CA GLU A 162 -12.50 -11.11 18.18
C GLU A 162 -13.44 -11.03 19.39
N THR A 163 -14.31 -12.04 19.51
CA THR A 163 -15.14 -12.21 20.71
C THR A 163 -14.30 -12.86 21.81
N VAL A 164 -14.41 -12.38 23.04
CA VAL A 164 -13.66 -12.92 24.19
C VAL A 164 -14.60 -13.47 25.25
N THR A 165 -14.22 -14.58 25.86
CA THR A 165 -14.92 -15.12 27.05
C THR A 165 -14.13 -14.73 28.29
N LEU A 166 -14.80 -14.08 29.24
CA LEU A 166 -14.23 -13.72 30.53
C LEU A 166 -14.16 -14.93 31.45
N GLU A 167 -13.38 -14.83 32.53
CA GLU A 167 -13.23 -15.90 33.54
C GLU A 167 -14.55 -16.25 34.23
N ASP A 168 -15.49 -15.31 34.29
CA ASP A 168 -16.84 -15.52 34.82
C ASP A 168 -17.81 -16.17 33.82
N GLY A 169 -17.32 -16.59 32.65
CA GLY A 169 -18.09 -17.26 31.60
C GLY A 169 -18.88 -16.32 30.69
N ARG A 170 -18.88 -15.00 30.93
CA ARG A 170 -19.55 -14.04 30.04
C ARG A 170 -18.81 -13.92 28.71
N VAL A 171 -19.57 -13.89 27.62
CA VAL A 171 -19.06 -13.69 26.26
C VAL A 171 -19.23 -12.23 25.88
N ILE A 172 -18.12 -11.54 25.65
CA ILE A 172 -18.11 -10.12 25.25
C ILE A 172 -17.78 -10.00 23.78
N LYS A 173 -18.63 -9.29 23.04
CA LYS A 173 -18.45 -9.02 21.62
C LYS A 173 -17.72 -7.68 21.41
N PRO A 174 -16.99 -7.53 20.30
CA PRO A 174 -16.39 -6.26 19.91
C PRO A 174 -17.39 -5.10 19.92
N SER A 175 -18.62 -5.33 19.46
CA SER A 175 -19.68 -4.31 19.40
C SER A 175 -20.08 -3.73 20.76
N ASP A 176 -19.77 -4.43 21.86
CA ASP A 176 -20.14 -4.01 23.21
C ASP A 176 -19.19 -2.90 23.71
N VAL A 177 -17.95 -2.87 23.20
CA VAL A 177 -16.89 -1.97 23.67
C VAL A 177 -16.13 -1.22 22.57
N VAL A 178 -16.34 -1.56 21.29
CA VAL A 178 -15.71 -0.90 20.14
C VAL A 178 -16.78 -0.13 19.39
N GLY A 179 -16.52 1.15 19.13
CA GLY A 179 -17.42 1.99 18.32
C GLY A 179 -17.51 1.53 16.86
N CYS A 180 -18.32 2.23 16.06
CA CYS A 180 -18.39 1.95 14.63
C CYS A 180 -17.02 2.11 13.95
N PRO A 181 -16.72 1.30 12.91
CA PRO A 181 -15.52 1.48 12.10
C PRO A 181 -15.37 2.92 11.61
N ARG A 182 -14.15 3.44 11.65
CA ARG A 182 -13.86 4.81 11.24
C ARG A 182 -13.46 4.80 9.77
N LYS A 183 -14.23 5.51 8.95
CA LYS A 183 -13.88 5.76 7.55
C LYS A 183 -12.66 6.67 7.49
N ILE A 184 -11.62 6.21 6.80
CA ILE A 184 -10.35 6.93 6.75
C ILE A 184 -10.32 7.83 5.52
N GLY A 185 -10.67 7.31 4.35
CA GLY A 185 -10.87 8.14 3.18
C GLY A 185 -10.56 7.45 1.86
N LYS A 186 -10.70 8.23 0.80
CA LYS A 186 -10.31 7.87 -0.56
C LYS A 186 -9.32 8.91 -1.07
N MET A 187 -8.35 8.46 -1.84
CA MET A 187 -7.36 9.30 -2.50
C MET A 187 -7.38 9.01 -3.99
N LEU A 188 -6.91 9.94 -4.79
CA LEU A 188 -6.78 9.77 -6.23
C LEU A 188 -5.39 10.25 -6.65
N PHE A 189 -4.57 9.33 -7.15
CA PHE A 189 -3.28 9.65 -7.74
C PHE A 189 -3.46 9.82 -9.25
N ILE A 190 -3.16 11.02 -9.74
CA ILE A 190 -3.22 11.36 -11.16
C ILE A 190 -1.85 11.81 -11.61
N TYR A 191 -1.40 11.27 -12.74
CA TYR A 191 -0.27 11.79 -13.48
C TYR A 191 -0.78 12.39 -14.79
N ALA A 192 -0.73 13.72 -14.89
CA ALA A 192 -1.08 14.45 -16.11
C ALA A 192 0.20 14.93 -16.79
N TYR A 193 0.26 14.74 -18.11
CA TYR A 193 1.36 15.14 -18.98
C TYR A 193 0.97 16.39 -19.75
#